data_AF-A0A949NYY0-F1
#
_entry.id   AF-A0A949NYY0-F1
#
_cell.length_a   1.000
_cell.length_b   1.000
_cell.length_c   1.000
_cell.angle_alpha   90.00
_cell.angle_beta   90.00
_cell.angle_gamma   90.00
#
_symmetry.space_group_name_H-M   'P 1'
#
loop_
_entity.id
_entity.type
_entity.pdbx_description
1 polymer ?
#
loop_
_entity_poly.entity_id
_entity_poly.type
_entity_poly.pdbx_seq_one_letter_code
_entity_poly.pdbx_strand_id
1 'polypeptide(L)'
;MNIAVCVKPVPDSEYYDKITIDPKTKRVNREGIPTIINTMDKHAIEAALQLKEKHGGKVTVFTMAPDSAVENLRRVLAMGADEAFLCSDRALGGADTWATSYTLFKAMEKTGPFDLILLGNETEDGGTAQ
;
A
#
# COMPACT_ATOMS: atom_id res chain seq x y z
N MET A 1 -19.73 2.99 8.79
CA MET A 1 -18.61 2.09 9.08
C MET A 1 -17.32 2.74 8.62
N ASN A 2 -16.35 2.93 9.51
CA ASN A 2 -15.03 3.45 9.19
C ASN A 2 -14.09 2.28 8.89
N ILE A 3 -13.61 2.21 7.65
CA ILE A 3 -12.80 1.09 7.16
C ILE A 3 -11.39 1.60 6.85
N ALA A 4 -10.37 0.96 7.44
CA ALA A 4 -8.99 1.16 7.05
C ALA A 4 -8.58 0.13 6.00
N VAL A 5 -7.88 0.56 4.96
CA VAL A 5 -7.34 -0.33 3.92
C VAL A 5 -5.84 -0.10 3.78
N CYS A 6 -5.03 -1.14 3.95
CA CYS A 6 -3.60 -1.07 3.68
C CYS A 6 -3.33 -1.41 2.22
N VAL A 7 -2.53 -0.56 1.55
CA VAL A 7 -2.17 -0.74 0.13
C VAL A 7 -0.68 -0.58 -0.06
N LYS A 8 -0.11 -1.30 -1.02
CA LYS A 8 1.30 -1.24 -1.38
C LYS A 8 1.46 -0.94 -2.87
N PRO A 9 2.16 0.15 -3.21
CA PRO A 9 2.74 0.30 -4.53
C PRO A 9 3.81 -0.76 -4.75
N VAL A 10 3.66 -1.57 -5.79
CA VAL A 10 4.62 -2.59 -6.22
C VAL A 10 5.12 -2.25 -7.62
N PRO A 11 6.29 -2.75 -8.05
CA PRO A 11 6.75 -2.56 -9.42
C PRO A 11 5.75 -3.19 -10.39
N ASP A 12 5.54 -2.53 -11.53
CA ASP A 12 4.64 -3.05 -12.56
C ASP A 12 5.19 -4.34 -13.17
N SER A 13 4.38 -5.39 -13.14
CA SER A 13 4.74 -6.72 -13.63
C SER A 13 4.96 -6.77 -15.13
N GLU A 14 4.42 -5.82 -15.89
CA GLU A 14 4.71 -5.65 -17.32
C GLU A 14 6.18 -5.27 -17.61
N TYR A 15 6.93 -4.82 -16.60
CA TYR A 15 8.30 -4.32 -16.72
C TYR A 15 9.32 -5.13 -15.92
N TYR A 16 8.95 -6.33 -15.46
CA TYR A 16 9.85 -7.20 -14.68
C TYR A 16 11.11 -7.61 -15.45
N ASP A 17 11.04 -7.68 -16.78
CA ASP A 17 12.17 -7.94 -17.67
C ASP A 17 13.27 -6.85 -17.60
N LYS A 18 12.93 -5.65 -17.13
CA LYS A 18 13.85 -4.52 -16.97
C LYS A 18 14.46 -4.41 -15.57
N ILE A 19 14.04 -5.26 -14.63
CA ILE A 19 14.61 -5.30 -13.28
C ILE A 19 16.01 -5.90 -13.35
N THR A 20 16.97 -5.21 -12.74
CA THR A 20 18.38 -5.64 -12.75
C THR A 20 18.90 -5.82 -11.32
N ILE A 21 20.11 -6.37 -11.18
CA ILE A 21 20.83 -6.40 -9.90
C ILE A 21 22.00 -5.44 -10.03
N ASP A 22 22.09 -4.47 -9.11
CA ASP A 22 23.25 -3.58 -9.04
C ASP A 22 24.52 -4.42 -8.78
N PRO A 23 25.51 -4.38 -9.68
CA PRO A 23 26.70 -5.22 -9.56
C PRO A 23 27.57 -4.87 -8.35
N LYS A 24 27.46 -3.65 -7.80
CA LYS A 24 28.22 -3.18 -6.63
C LYS A 24 27.50 -3.51 -5.33
N THR A 25 26.23 -3.11 -5.21
CA THR A 25 25.48 -3.27 -3.95
C THR A 25 24.82 -4.64 -3.81
N LYS A 26 24.73 -5.41 -4.92
CA LYS A 26 24.03 -6.71 -5.02
C LYS A 26 22.55 -6.62 -4.64
N ARG A 27 21.97 -5.43 -4.69
CA ARG A 27 20.55 -5.19 -4.46
C ARG A 27 19.78 -5.17 -5.77
N VAL A 28 18.50 -5.50 -5.69
CA VAL A 28 17.57 -5.35 -6.81
C VAL A 28 17.48 -3.86 -7.18
N ASN A 29 17.77 -3.53 -8.44
CA ASN A 29 17.61 -2.21 -9.01
C ASN A 29 16.30 -2.13 -9.79
N ARG A 30 15.43 -1.20 -9.38
CA ARG A 30 14.09 -0.95 -9.94
C ARG A 30 13.98 0.47 -10.51
N GLU A 31 15.10 1.13 -10.80
CA GLU A 31 15.12 2.47 -11.36
C GLU A 31 14.41 2.52 -12.72
N GLY A 32 13.53 3.50 -12.91
CA GLY A 32 12.74 3.66 -14.13
C GLY A 32 11.57 2.68 -14.29
N ILE A 33 11.35 1.77 -13.33
CA ILE A 33 10.20 0.86 -13.33
C ILE A 33 8.99 1.58 -12.72
N PRO A 34 7.88 1.73 -13.46
CA PRO A 34 6.64 2.28 -12.89
C PRO A 34 6.16 1.45 -11.70
N THR A 35 5.52 2.11 -10.75
CA THR A 35 4.82 1.43 -9.65
C THR A 35 3.32 1.46 -9.88
N ILE A 36 2.64 0.38 -9.53
CA ILE A 36 1.19 0.25 -9.52
C ILE A 36 0.71 -0.16 -8.14
N ILE A 37 -0.56 0.10 -7.81
CA ILE A 37 -1.17 -0.53 -6.63
C ILE A 37 -1.24 -2.04 -6.85
N ASN A 38 -0.75 -2.81 -5.87
CA ASN A 38 -0.79 -4.27 -5.85
C ASN A 38 -2.20 -4.80 -6.16
N THR A 39 -2.28 -5.86 -6.96
CA THR A 39 -3.57 -6.36 -7.47
C THR A 39 -4.50 -6.81 -6.33
N MET A 40 -3.96 -7.51 -5.33
CA MET A 40 -4.78 -7.96 -4.19
C MET A 40 -5.30 -6.79 -3.35
N ASP A 41 -4.57 -5.68 -3.29
CA ASP A 41 -4.97 -4.50 -2.54
C ASP A 41 -6.09 -3.73 -3.25
N LYS A 42 -6.16 -3.81 -4.59
CA LYS A 42 -7.30 -3.28 -5.35
C LYS A 42 -8.59 -4.02 -4.99
N HIS A 43 -8.52 -5.32 -4.76
CA HIS A 43 -9.68 -6.10 -4.30
C HIS A 43 -10.10 -5.69 -2.88
N ALA A 44 -9.13 -5.41 -1.99
CA ALA A 44 -9.42 -4.92 -0.64
C ALA A 44 -10.07 -3.52 -0.66
N ILE A 45 -9.60 -2.61 -1.53
CA ILE A 45 -10.24 -1.30 -1.76
C ILE A 45 -11.68 -1.50 -2.24
N GLU A 46 -11.89 -2.32 -3.26
CA GLU A 46 -13.23 -2.59 -3.82
C GLU A 46 -14.19 -3.14 -2.77
N ALA A 47 -13.75 -4.12 -1.98
CA ALA A 47 -14.56 -4.66 -0.88
C ALA A 47 -14.91 -3.59 0.16
N ALA A 48 -13.96 -2.69 0.49
CA ALA A 48 -14.21 -1.58 1.40
C ALA A 48 -15.24 -0.59 0.82
N LEU A 49 -15.16 -0.27 -0.47
CA LEU A 49 -16.10 0.62 -1.16
C LEU A 49 -17.51 0.03 -1.18
N GLN A 50 -17.66 -1.25 -1.51
CA GLN A 50 -18.96 -1.94 -1.46
C GLN A 50 -19.57 -1.94 -0.06
N LEU A 51 -18.75 -2.14 0.98
CA LEU A 51 -19.21 -2.04 2.37
C LEU A 51 -19.61 -0.62 2.74
N LYS A 52 -18.86 0.39 2.30
CA LYS A 52 -19.21 1.82 2.47
C LYS A 52 -20.53 2.15 1.76
N GLU A 53 -20.76 1.66 0.54
CA GLU A 53 -22.02 1.88 -0.19
C GLU A 53 -23.20 1.30 0.58
N LYS A 54 -23.05 0.10 1.14
CA LYS A 54 -24.11 -0.61 1.87
C LYS A 54 -24.37 -0.07 3.27
N HIS A 55 -23.32 0.37 3.97
CA HIS A 55 -23.37 0.69 5.40
C HIS A 55 -23.05 2.15 5.74
N GLY A 56 -22.72 2.97 4.74
CA GLY A 56 -22.21 4.32 4.91
C GLY A 56 -20.85 4.39 5.61
N GLY A 57 -20.34 5.60 5.80
CA GLY A 57 -19.07 5.87 6.48
C GLY A 57 -17.94 6.20 5.51
N LYS A 58 -16.71 5.84 5.87
CA LYS A 58 -15.49 6.26 5.17
C LYS A 58 -14.55 5.10 4.93
N VAL A 59 -13.87 5.14 3.78
CA VAL A 59 -12.72 4.30 3.44
C VAL A 59 -11.46 5.15 3.54
N THR A 60 -10.58 4.81 4.47
CA THR A 60 -9.29 5.47 4.67
C THR A 60 -8.16 4.53 4.28
N VAL A 61 -7.29 4.97 3.40
CA VAL A 61 -6.20 4.16 2.86
C VAL A 61 -4.87 4.52 3.52
N PHE A 62 -4.06 3.50 3.81
CA PHE A 62 -2.74 3.64 4.39
C PHE A 62 -1.70 2.97 3.51
N THR A 63 -0.55 3.62 3.33
CA THR A 63 0.61 3.01 2.69
C THR A 63 1.90 3.44 3.37
N MET A 64 2.88 2.54 3.39
CA MET A 64 4.26 2.84 3.78
C MET A 64 5.12 2.76 2.53
N ALA A 65 5.49 3.92 1.99
CA ALA A 65 6.16 4.02 0.71
C ALA A 65 6.97 5.33 0.61
N PRO A 66 7.93 5.44 -0.32
CA PRO A 66 8.60 6.71 -0.59
C PRO A 66 7.65 7.80 -1.10
N ASP A 67 8.06 9.06 -1.05
CA ASP A 67 7.26 10.21 -1.52
C ASP A 67 6.83 10.11 -2.99
N SER A 68 7.55 9.37 -3.82
CA SER A 68 7.17 9.12 -5.21
C SER A 68 5.86 8.33 -5.33
N ALA A 69 5.40 7.68 -4.27
CA ALA A 69 4.14 6.93 -4.25
C ALA A 69 2.89 7.81 -4.14
N VAL A 70 3.01 9.14 -3.99
CA VAL A 70 1.87 10.06 -3.90
C VAL A 70 0.91 9.90 -5.09
N GLU A 71 1.42 9.65 -6.30
CA GLU A 71 0.57 9.46 -7.48
C GLU A 71 -0.27 8.18 -7.41
N ASN A 72 0.27 7.11 -6.81
CA ASN A 72 -0.51 5.90 -6.54
C ASN A 72 -1.66 6.19 -5.56
N LEU A 73 -1.42 6.98 -4.50
CA LEU A 73 -2.47 7.35 -3.55
C LEU A 73 -3.53 8.25 -4.19
N ARG A 74 -3.16 9.18 -5.08
CA ARG A 74 -4.13 9.96 -5.86
C ARG A 74 -5.03 9.06 -6.69
N ARG A 75 -4.47 8.00 -7.30
CA ARG A 75 -5.26 7.01 -8.03
C ARG A 75 -6.24 6.28 -7.11
N VAL A 76 -5.83 5.92 -5.90
CA VAL A 76 -6.73 5.28 -4.92
C VAL A 76 -7.85 6.22 -4.46
N LEU A 77 -7.56 7.51 -4.24
CA LEU A 77 -8.58 8.52 -3.97
C LEU A 77 -9.55 8.66 -5.15
N ALA A 78 -9.03 8.67 -6.39
CA ALA A 78 -9.83 8.71 -7.60
C ALA A 78 -10.71 7.46 -7.79
N MET A 79 -10.34 6.32 -7.21
CA MET A 79 -11.16 5.11 -7.18
C MET A 79 -12.33 5.19 -6.19
N GLY A 80 -12.36 6.18 -5.28
CA GLY A 80 -13.48 6.41 -4.36
C GLY A 80 -13.14 6.33 -2.88
N ALA A 81 -11.87 6.11 -2.52
CA ALA A 81 -11.42 6.25 -1.13
C ALA A 81 -11.57 7.70 -0.66
N ASP A 82 -11.93 7.90 0.61
CA ASP A 82 -12.20 9.23 1.15
C ASP A 82 -10.93 9.96 1.59
N GLU A 83 -10.00 9.22 2.19
CA GLU A 83 -8.76 9.74 2.78
C GLU A 83 -7.62 8.77 2.47
N ALA A 84 -6.40 9.30 2.37
CA ALA A 84 -5.19 8.51 2.12
C ALA A 84 -4.01 9.05 2.94
N PHE A 85 -3.31 8.15 3.62
CA PHE A 85 -2.15 8.43 4.45
C PHE A 85 -0.90 7.77 3.88
N LEU A 86 0.14 8.58 3.71
CA LEU A 86 1.48 8.15 3.32
C LEU A 86 2.41 8.16 4.54
N CYS A 87 2.86 6.99 4.95
CA CYS A 87 3.94 6.84 5.94
C CYS A 87 5.28 6.81 5.19
N SER A 88 5.91 7.97 5.05
CA SER A 88 7.18 8.13 4.31
C SER A 88 8.25 8.73 5.23
N ASP A 89 9.31 7.94 5.46
CA ASP A 89 10.54 8.37 6.11
C ASP A 89 11.67 7.44 5.65
N ARG A 90 12.89 7.96 5.49
CA ARG A 90 14.07 7.15 5.16
C ARG A 90 14.34 6.06 6.21
N ALA A 91 13.99 6.29 7.48
CA ALA A 91 14.11 5.32 8.56
C ALA A 91 13.24 4.06 8.37
N LEU A 92 12.20 4.14 7.54
CA LEU A 92 11.31 3.02 7.21
C LEU A 92 11.85 2.16 6.04
N GLY A 93 12.90 2.62 5.36
CA GLY A 93 13.50 1.90 4.24
C GLY A 93 14.18 0.60 4.69
N GLY A 94 13.89 -0.50 4.00
CA GLY A 94 14.46 -1.82 4.31
C GLY A 94 13.81 -2.52 5.51
N ALA A 95 12.67 -2.03 5.97
CA ALA A 95 11.85 -2.69 6.99
C ALA A 95 11.43 -4.12 6.57
N ASP A 96 11.35 -5.01 7.55
CA ASP A 96 10.71 -6.32 7.41
C ASP A 96 9.19 -6.22 7.63
N THR A 97 8.49 -7.36 7.68
CA THR A 97 7.04 -7.43 7.87
C THR A 97 6.62 -6.95 9.26
N TRP A 98 7.43 -7.17 10.30
CA TRP A 98 7.14 -6.71 11.66
C TRP A 98 7.23 -5.19 11.80
N ALA A 99 8.32 -4.59 11.31
CA ALA A 99 8.49 -3.14 11.33
C ALA A 99 7.45 -2.43 10.43
N THR A 100 7.10 -3.02 9.28
CA THR A 100 6.07 -2.49 8.38
C THR A 100 4.69 -2.52 9.03
N SER A 101 4.26 -3.67 9.56
CA SER A 101 2.97 -3.83 10.22
C SER A 101 2.83 -2.92 11.45
N TYR A 102 3.89 -2.80 12.26
CA TYR A 102 3.90 -1.89 13.41
C TYR A 102 3.73 -0.42 12.99
N THR A 103 4.41 0.02 11.93
CA THR A 103 4.30 1.39 11.40
C THR A 103 2.89 1.70 10.92
N LEU A 104 2.31 0.81 10.10
CA LEU A 104 0.95 0.97 9.59
C LEU A 104 -0.08 0.96 10.74
N PHE A 105 0.08 0.06 11.71
CA PHE A 105 -0.77 0.03 12.90
C PHE A 105 -0.71 1.35 13.67
N LYS A 106 0.48 1.91 13.90
CA LYS A 106 0.63 3.18 14.60
C LYS A 106 0.02 4.37 13.85
N ALA A 107 0.06 4.34 12.52
CA ALA A 107 -0.66 5.33 11.71
C ALA A 107 -2.17 5.21 11.92
N MET A 108 -2.73 4.01 11.83
CA MET A 108 -4.16 3.75 12.03
C MET A 108 -4.63 4.09 13.45
N GLU A 109 -3.82 3.79 14.48
CA GLU A 109 -4.12 4.13 15.88
C GLU A 109 -4.27 5.64 16.07
N LYS A 110 -3.47 6.44 15.36
CA LYS A 110 -3.48 7.92 15.46
C LYS A 110 -4.66 8.57 14.72
N THR A 111 -5.17 7.94 13.67
CA THR A 111 -6.19 8.51 12.78
C THR A 111 -7.56 7.86 12.91
N GLY A 112 -7.67 6.78 13.70
CA GLY A 112 -8.90 6.05 13.95
C GLY A 112 -9.90 6.79 14.86
N PRO A 113 -10.96 6.11 15.34
CA PRO A 113 -11.14 4.65 15.32
C PRO A 113 -11.64 4.08 13.99
N PHE A 114 -11.28 2.82 13.73
CA PHE A 114 -11.75 2.03 12.60
C PHE A 114 -12.54 0.80 13.08
N ASP A 115 -13.63 0.49 12.38
CA ASP A 115 -14.50 -0.66 12.67
C ASP A 115 -13.99 -1.95 12.01
N LEU A 116 -13.27 -1.80 10.88
CA LEU A 116 -12.76 -2.90 10.06
C LEU A 116 -11.43 -2.49 9.41
N ILE A 117 -10.49 -3.43 9.35
CA ILE A 117 -9.23 -3.29 8.62
C ILE A 117 -9.21 -4.34 7.51
N LEU A 118 -8.97 -3.91 6.27
CA LEU A 118 -8.85 -4.77 5.10
C LEU A 118 -7.44 -4.66 4.51
N LEU A 119 -6.90 -5.80 4.08
CA LEU A 119 -5.61 -5.90 3.41
C LEU A 119 -5.76 -6.84 2.20
N GLY A 120 -4.86 -6.71 1.23
CA GLY A 120 -4.64 -7.79 0.26
C GLY A 120 -4.05 -9.03 0.94
N ASN A 121 -4.20 -10.20 0.31
CA ASN A 121 -3.64 -11.46 0.83
C ASN A 121 -2.11 -11.46 0.88
N GLU A 122 -1.48 -10.91 -0.16
CA GLU A 122 -0.03 -10.78 -0.28
C GLU A 122 0.32 -9.73 -1.34
N THR A 123 1.59 -9.37 -1.43
CA THR A 123 2.11 -8.43 -2.44
C THR A 123 2.97 -9.16 -3.45
N GLU A 124 2.81 -8.85 -4.73
CA GLU A 124 3.49 -9.56 -5.83
C GLU A 124 5.02 -9.51 -5.78
N ASP A 125 5.60 -8.51 -5.11
CA ASP A 125 7.05 -8.36 -5.03
C ASP A 125 7.68 -9.08 -3.82
N GLY A 126 7.01 -9.08 -2.68
CA GLY A 126 7.48 -9.72 -1.44
C GLY A 126 6.97 -11.16 -1.22
N GLY A 127 5.72 -11.44 -1.59
CA GLY A 127 5.08 -12.77 -1.48
C GLY A 127 5.07 -13.37 -0.07
N THR A 128 5.07 -12.55 0.99
CA THR A 128 5.22 -13.04 2.38
C THR A 128 3.92 -13.46 3.04
N ALA A 129 2.78 -12.89 2.62
CA ALA A 129 1.47 -13.03 3.28
C ALA A 129 1.52 -12.76 4.80
N GLN A 130 2.34 -11.79 5.22
CA GLN A 130 2.59 -11.33 6.59
C GLN A 130 2.64 -9.82 6.59
#